data_AF-A0A9X5UI03-F1
#
_entry.id   AF-A0A9X5UI03-F1
#
_cell.length_a   1.000
_cell.length_b   1.000
_cell.length_c   1.000
_cell.angle_alpha   90.00
_cell.angle_beta   90.00
_cell.angle_gamma   90.00
#
_symmetry.space_group_name_H-M   'P 1'
#
loop_
_entity.id
_entity.type
_entity.pdbx_description
1 polymer ?
#
loop_
_entity_poly.entity_id
_entity_poly.type
_entity_poly.pdbx_seq_one_letter_code
_entity_poly.pdbx_strand_id
1 'polypeptide(L)'
;MGEEPHESHGTPLEDYKLTKADQRRQQGSERIKTWVEMVLDEKEVADPVLNAGRDAAARRAMEILYRSQPKDHDLMRWRVRLYCGHITQTRRHVTTRNPTVSGMSSMCCPDCGLDPSLIVAYEPLGLVAEPPGPVSRPATPIRQPSGAQLERRIAELEAELAGLRVSTLVVDPSRPSARSAPAGS
;
A
#
# COMPACT_ATOMS: atom_id res chain seq x y z
N MET A 1 7.03 -20.19 -14.05
CA MET A 1 7.20 -18.94 -13.28
C MET A 1 8.58 -19.03 -12.66
N GLY A 2 9.53 -18.21 -13.10
CA GLY A 2 10.89 -18.26 -12.56
C GLY A 2 10.88 -17.77 -11.12
N GLU A 3 11.47 -18.53 -10.21
CA GLU A 3 11.89 -18.01 -8.91
C GLU A 3 12.89 -16.89 -9.18
N GLU A 4 12.45 -15.63 -9.13
CA GLU A 4 13.40 -14.54 -8.97
C GLU A 4 13.94 -14.66 -7.55
N PRO A 5 15.24 -14.94 -7.37
CA PRO A 5 15.78 -15.32 -6.07
C PRO A 5 15.70 -14.15 -5.10
N HIS A 6 15.16 -14.40 -3.91
CA HIS A 6 15.23 -13.49 -2.77
C HIS A 6 16.70 -13.17 -2.45
N GLU A 7 17.01 -11.89 -2.29
CA GLU A 7 18.38 -11.42 -2.13
C GLU A 7 18.83 -11.52 -0.67
N SER A 8 20.10 -11.90 -0.45
CA SER A 8 20.76 -11.73 0.84
C SER A 8 21.71 -10.53 0.79
N HIS A 9 21.90 -9.87 1.94
CA HIS A 9 22.87 -8.78 2.08
C HIS A 9 23.56 -8.87 3.44
N GLY A 10 24.89 -8.81 3.45
CA GLY A 10 25.67 -8.73 4.69
C GLY A 10 25.67 -10.03 5.51
N THR A 11 25.63 -11.19 4.85
CA THR A 11 25.67 -12.52 5.46
C THR A 11 27.12 -13.01 5.64
N PRO A 12 27.48 -13.66 6.76
CA PRO A 12 26.64 -13.91 7.94
C PRO A 12 26.32 -12.62 8.70
N LEU A 13 25.09 -12.54 9.22
CA LEU A 13 24.56 -11.32 9.84
C LEU A 13 25.35 -10.94 11.09
N GLU A 14 25.86 -11.91 11.82
CA GLU A 14 26.61 -11.76 13.06
C GLU A 14 27.87 -10.90 12.88
N ASP A 15 28.53 -11.07 11.73
CA ASP A 15 29.81 -10.44 11.39
C ASP A 15 29.65 -9.11 10.63
N TYR A 16 28.41 -8.68 10.39
CA TYR A 16 28.16 -7.45 9.64
C TYR A 16 28.71 -6.22 10.36
N LYS A 17 29.59 -5.49 9.67
CA LYS A 17 30.19 -4.24 10.15
C LYS A 17 29.45 -3.04 9.60
N LEU A 18 28.97 -2.18 10.50
CA LEU A 18 28.29 -0.94 10.13
C LEU A 18 29.21 -0.05 9.30
N THR A 19 28.66 0.49 8.22
CA THR A 19 29.31 1.42 7.32
C THR A 19 28.94 2.86 7.66
N LYS A 20 29.71 3.81 7.13
CA LYS A 20 29.33 5.23 7.17
C LYS A 20 28.00 5.51 6.44
N ALA A 21 27.64 4.68 5.45
CA ALA A 21 26.36 4.81 4.76
C ALA A 21 25.20 4.43 5.70
N ASP A 22 25.35 3.37 6.49
CA ASP A 22 24.35 2.97 7.50
C ASP A 22 24.12 4.06 8.52
N GLN A 23 25.20 4.65 9.03
CA GLN A 23 25.13 5.75 9.98
C GLN A 23 24.37 6.97 9.41
N ARG A 24 24.66 7.34 8.15
CA ARG A 24 23.94 8.45 7.49
C ARG A 24 22.45 8.13 7.31
N ARG A 25 22.12 6.90 6.89
CA ARG A 25 20.72 6.48 6.73
C ARG A 25 19.98 6.48 8.07
N GLN A 26 20.64 6.02 9.14
CA GLN A 26 20.05 5.95 10.49
C GLN A 26 19.73 7.37 10.99
N GLN A 27 20.69 8.28 10.92
CA GLN A 27 20.48 9.69 11.28
C GLN A 27 19.37 10.34 10.43
N GLY A 28 19.28 9.99 9.14
CA GLY A 28 18.20 10.44 8.29
C GLY A 28 16.83 9.96 8.77
N SER A 29 16.73 8.69 9.17
CA SER A 29 15.48 8.10 9.66
C SER A 29 15.05 8.71 10.99
N GLU A 30 16.00 8.94 11.90
CA GLU A 30 15.75 9.62 13.19
C GLU A 30 15.25 11.05 12.98
N ARG A 31 15.88 11.82 12.07
CA ARG A 31 15.45 13.18 11.74
C ARG A 31 14.04 13.20 11.13
N ILE A 32 13.72 12.25 10.25
CA ILE A 32 12.38 12.13 9.67
C ILE A 32 11.36 11.86 10.77
N LYS A 33 11.63 10.94 11.70
CA LYS A 33 10.73 10.66 12.83
C LYS A 33 10.47 11.92 13.66
N THR A 34 11.53 12.63 14.09
CA THR A 34 11.37 13.87 14.86
C THR A 34 10.59 14.92 14.10
N TRP A 35 10.83 15.08 12.79
CA TRP A 35 10.10 16.04 11.97
C TRP A 35 8.61 15.67 11.83
N VAL A 36 8.30 14.38 11.63
CA VAL A 36 6.92 13.90 11.57
C VAL A 36 6.18 14.15 12.89
N GLU A 37 6.81 13.84 14.02
CA GLU A 37 6.25 14.09 15.36
C GLU A 37 5.92 15.58 15.55
N MET A 38 6.87 16.48 15.24
CA MET A 38 6.63 17.92 15.32
C MET A 38 5.46 18.39 14.46
N VAL A 39 5.34 17.90 13.22
CA VAL A 39 4.26 18.27 12.30
C VAL A 39 2.90 17.75 12.78
N LEU A 40 2.88 16.56 13.41
CA LEU A 40 1.66 16.01 13.98
C LEU A 40 1.19 16.84 15.17
N ASP A 41 2.08 17.19 16.10
CA ASP A 41 1.77 18.03 17.25
C ASP A 41 1.23 19.40 16.82
N GLU A 42 1.87 20.05 15.85
CA GLU A 42 1.44 21.35 15.31
C GLU A 42 0.02 21.26 14.71
N LYS A 43 -0.23 20.22 13.90
CA LYS A 43 -1.54 20.01 13.26
C LYS A 43 -2.63 19.64 14.25
N GLU A 44 -2.28 18.92 15.31
CA GLU A 44 -3.22 18.54 16.36
C GLU A 44 -3.70 19.78 17.14
N VAL A 45 -2.79 20.71 17.43
CA VAL A 45 -3.10 22.00 18.06
C VAL A 45 -3.93 22.90 17.13
N ALA A 46 -3.68 22.87 15.82
CA ALA A 46 -4.26 23.82 14.88
C ALA A 46 -5.76 23.62 14.58
N ASP A 47 -6.29 22.38 14.61
CA ASP A 47 -7.73 22.15 14.32
C ASP A 47 -8.28 20.86 14.96
N PRO A 48 -8.92 20.96 16.14
CA PRO A 48 -9.50 19.81 16.84
C PRO A 48 -10.74 19.24 16.15
N VAL A 49 -11.42 19.99 15.27
CA VAL A 49 -12.62 19.52 14.55
C VAL A 49 -12.23 18.61 13.38
N LEU A 50 -11.13 18.92 12.69
CA LEU A 50 -10.56 18.03 11.66
C LEU A 50 -10.05 16.71 12.24
N ASN A 51 -9.64 16.66 13.51
CA ASN A 51 -9.16 15.43 14.16
C ASN A 51 -10.27 14.36 14.31
N ALA A 52 -11.48 14.74 14.73
CA ALA A 52 -12.59 13.79 14.85
C ALA A 52 -13.00 13.16 13.50
N GLY A 53 -12.92 13.94 12.41
CA GLY A 53 -13.14 13.43 11.05
C GLY A 53 -12.04 12.48 10.56
N ARG A 54 -10.78 12.75 10.94
CA ARG A 54 -9.63 11.88 10.67
C ARG A 54 -9.74 10.55 11.38
N ASP A 55 -10.20 10.51 12.63
CA ASP A 55 -10.35 9.25 13.38
C ASP A 55 -11.34 8.30 12.72
N ALA A 56 -12.48 8.83 12.26
CA ALA A 56 -13.47 8.02 11.54
C ALA A 56 -12.92 7.51 10.20
N ALA A 57 -12.16 8.33 9.48
CA ALA A 57 -11.51 7.92 8.24
C ALA A 57 -10.40 6.89 8.47
N ALA A 58 -9.58 7.09 9.49
CA ALA A 58 -8.52 6.17 9.90
C ALA A 58 -9.10 4.81 10.31
N ARG A 59 -10.19 4.80 11.08
CA ARG A 59 -10.89 3.56 11.47
C ARG A 59 -11.40 2.79 10.26
N ARG A 60 -12.04 3.47 9.30
CA ARG A 60 -12.49 2.84 8.04
C ARG A 60 -11.31 2.28 7.23
N ALA A 61 -10.22 3.04 7.14
CA ALA A 61 -9.01 2.58 6.45
C ALA A 61 -8.40 1.35 7.14
N MET A 62 -8.31 1.34 8.47
CA MET A 62 -7.85 0.17 9.23
C MET A 62 -8.74 -1.06 9.02
N GLU A 63 -10.06 -0.88 8.95
CA GLU A 63 -10.98 -1.98 8.66
C GLU A 63 -10.74 -2.59 7.27
N ILE A 64 -10.50 -1.75 6.26
CA ILE A 64 -10.15 -2.21 4.91
C ILE A 64 -8.83 -2.99 4.95
N LEU A 65 -7.79 -2.46 5.61
CA LEU A 65 -6.49 -3.12 5.73
C LEU A 65 -6.59 -4.46 6.48
N TYR A 66 -7.40 -4.54 7.52
CA TYR A 66 -7.60 -5.78 8.28
C TYR A 66 -8.25 -6.88 7.43
N ARG A 67 -9.20 -6.53 6.56
CA ARG A 67 -9.85 -7.47 5.64
C ARG A 67 -8.91 -7.94 4.52
N SER A 68 -7.91 -7.14 4.19
CA SER A 68 -6.93 -7.40 3.13
C SER A 68 -5.61 -7.96 3.65
N GLN A 69 -5.59 -8.58 4.83
CA GLN A 69 -4.37 -9.18 5.34
C GLN A 69 -3.83 -10.27 4.38
N PRO A 70 -2.53 -10.25 4.07
CA PRO A 70 -1.91 -11.29 3.27
C PRO A 70 -2.03 -12.63 3.99
N LYS A 71 -2.23 -13.71 3.23
CA LYS A 71 -2.26 -15.05 3.80
C LYS A 71 -0.85 -15.48 4.15
N ASP A 72 -0.69 -16.44 5.06
CA ASP A 72 0.64 -16.91 5.47
C ASP A 72 1.48 -17.43 4.29
N HIS A 73 0.88 -18.08 3.30
CA HIS A 73 1.60 -18.52 2.10
C HIS A 73 2.04 -17.39 1.17
N ASP A 74 1.50 -16.18 1.36
CA ASP A 74 1.93 -14.97 0.64
C ASP A 74 3.10 -14.27 1.36
N LEU A 75 3.53 -14.77 2.51
CA LEU A 75 4.55 -14.14 3.35
C LEU A 75 5.88 -14.90 3.32
N MET A 76 6.95 -14.17 3.05
CA MET A 76 8.36 -14.56 3.19
C MET A 76 8.88 -14.16 4.57
N ARG A 77 9.56 -15.09 5.26
CA ARG A 77 10.31 -14.80 6.48
C ARG A 77 11.70 -14.32 6.14
N TRP A 78 12.16 -13.32 6.88
CA TRP A 78 13.47 -12.73 6.75
C TRP A 78 14.14 -12.70 8.11
N ARG A 79 15.39 -13.13 8.17
CA ARG A 79 16.27 -12.82 9.29
C ARG A 79 16.94 -11.49 8.96
N VAL A 80 16.88 -10.53 9.88
CA VAL A 80 17.38 -9.18 9.65
C VAL A 80 18.25 -8.74 10.80
N ARG A 81 19.37 -8.09 10.50
CA ARG A 81 20.15 -7.35 11.47
C ARG A 81 19.72 -5.88 11.44
N LEU A 82 19.42 -5.37 12.61
CA LEU A 82 19.09 -3.98 12.83
C LEU A 82 20.34 -3.14 13.09
N TYR A 83 20.25 -1.84 12.89
CA TYR A 83 21.35 -0.90 13.09
C TYR A 83 21.92 -0.97 14.52
N CYS A 84 21.06 -1.22 15.52
CA CYS A 84 21.48 -1.43 16.91
C CYS A 84 22.31 -2.71 17.15
N GLY A 85 22.44 -3.58 16.14
CA GLY A 85 23.20 -4.83 16.21
C GLY A 85 22.36 -6.07 16.51
N HIS A 86 21.11 -5.91 16.97
CA HIS A 86 20.21 -7.04 17.23
C HIS A 86 19.77 -7.71 15.93
N ILE A 87 19.65 -9.04 15.96
CA ILE A 87 19.16 -9.85 14.85
C ILE A 87 17.76 -10.34 15.21
N THR A 88 16.78 -10.06 14.36
CA THR A 88 15.39 -10.44 14.57
C THR A 88 14.78 -11.03 13.29
N GLN A 89 13.53 -11.46 13.37
CA GLN A 89 12.78 -11.95 12.22
C GLN A 89 11.71 -10.93 11.80
N THR A 90 11.56 -10.73 10.51
CA THR A 90 10.43 -9.98 9.95
C THR A 90 9.73 -10.74 8.84
N ARG A 91 8.51 -10.31 8.48
CA ARG A 91 7.70 -10.92 7.43
C ARG A 91 7.39 -9.87 6.36
N ARG A 92 7.52 -10.24 5.09
CA ARG A 92 7.15 -9.40 3.94
C ARG A 92 6.45 -10.24 2.89
N HIS A 93 5.72 -9.61 1.99
CA HIS A 93 5.08 -10.31 0.90
C HIS A 93 6.13 -11.04 0.04
N VAL A 94 5.81 -12.23 -0.49
CA VAL A 94 6.75 -13.07 -1.25
C VAL A 94 7.32 -12.38 -2.50
N THR A 95 6.57 -11.43 -3.08
CA THR A 95 7.03 -10.64 -4.25
C THR A 95 8.12 -9.62 -3.90
N THR A 96 8.36 -9.38 -2.62
CA THR A 96 9.40 -8.47 -2.14
C THR A 96 10.77 -9.16 -2.24
N ARG A 97 11.68 -8.63 -3.07
CA ARG A 97 13.03 -9.19 -3.26
C ARG A 97 13.96 -9.04 -2.07
N ASN A 98 13.76 -8.01 -1.23
CA ASN A 98 14.51 -7.79 0.00
C ASN A 98 13.68 -7.02 1.03
N PRO A 99 13.92 -7.14 2.34
CA PRO A 99 13.02 -6.61 3.35
C PRO A 99 13.09 -5.08 3.53
N THR A 100 13.94 -4.40 2.76
CA THR A 100 14.16 -2.95 2.87
C THR A 100 13.35 -2.11 1.89
N VAL A 101 12.73 -2.72 0.88
CA VAL A 101 11.87 -1.99 -0.09
C VAL A 101 10.48 -1.69 0.48
N SER A 102 9.71 -0.87 -0.25
CA SER A 102 8.32 -0.50 0.07
C SER A 102 8.12 0.30 1.37
N GLY A 103 9.09 1.15 1.71
CA GLY A 103 8.96 2.10 2.83
C GLY A 103 9.13 1.49 4.23
N MET A 104 9.47 0.20 4.33
CA MET A 104 9.66 -0.50 5.60
C MET A 104 11.14 -0.87 5.85
N SER A 105 12.05 0.06 5.53
CA SER A 105 13.50 -0.11 5.70
C SER A 105 13.97 -0.01 7.15
N SER A 106 13.09 0.42 8.06
CA SER A 106 13.33 0.48 9.51
C SER A 106 12.15 -0.10 10.29
N MET A 107 12.41 -0.46 11.55
CA MET A 107 11.42 -0.91 12.50
C MET A 107 11.88 -0.64 13.94
N CYS A 108 10.96 -0.68 14.89
CA CYS A 108 11.30 -0.71 16.31
C CYS A 108 12.04 -2.02 16.63
N CYS A 109 13.19 -1.94 17.30
CA CYS A 109 13.92 -3.11 17.75
C CYS A 109 13.17 -3.76 18.93
N PRO A 110 12.82 -5.06 18.85
CA PRO A 110 12.11 -5.74 19.94
C PRO A 110 12.98 -5.94 21.19
N ASP A 111 14.30 -5.95 21.05
CA ASP A 111 15.22 -6.26 22.16
C ASP A 111 15.63 -5.01 22.96
N CYS A 112 15.92 -3.89 22.28
CA CYS A 112 16.35 -2.65 22.94
C CYS A 112 15.41 -1.46 22.77
N GLY A 113 14.31 -1.59 22.02
CA GLY A 113 13.31 -0.53 21.83
C GLY A 113 13.74 0.62 20.93
N LEU A 114 14.91 0.55 20.28
CA LEU A 114 15.35 1.61 19.37
C LEU A 114 14.38 1.73 18.19
N ASP A 115 13.81 2.91 17.99
CA ASP A 115 12.83 3.20 16.94
C ASP A 115 13.00 4.61 16.35
N PRO A 116 13.30 4.75 15.05
CA PRO A 116 13.46 3.68 14.07
C PRO A 116 14.83 3.00 14.19
N SER A 117 14.90 1.69 14.02
CA SER A 117 16.17 0.98 13.78
C SER A 117 16.20 0.44 12.35
N LEU A 118 17.16 0.89 11.55
CA LEU A 118 17.30 0.44 10.16
C LEU A 118 17.67 -1.02 10.03
N ILE A 119 17.15 -1.68 9.01
CA ILE A 119 17.63 -2.99 8.57
C ILE A 119 18.93 -2.77 7.77
N VAL A 120 20.04 -3.26 8.29
CA VAL A 120 21.38 -3.07 7.70
C VAL A 120 21.91 -4.32 7.00
N ALA A 121 21.44 -5.51 7.39
CA ALA A 121 21.76 -6.78 6.74
C ALA A 121 20.55 -7.72 6.84
N TYR A 122 20.43 -8.67 5.91
CA TYR A 122 19.29 -9.57 5.83
C TYR A 122 19.59 -10.85 5.05
N GLU A 123 18.86 -11.91 5.38
CA GLU A 123 18.81 -13.16 4.61
C GLU A 123 17.38 -13.76 4.63
N PRO A 124 16.94 -14.38 3.53
CA PRO A 124 15.64 -15.04 3.48
C PRO A 124 15.65 -16.36 4.26
N LEU A 125 14.56 -16.65 4.97
CA LEU A 125 14.34 -17.90 5.72
C LEU A 125 13.25 -18.79 5.09
N GLY A 126 12.70 -18.41 3.93
CA GLY A 126 11.63 -19.11 3.25
C GLY A 126 10.21 -18.69 3.67
N LEU A 127 9.21 -19.28 3.00
CA LEU A 127 7.79 -18.93 3.18
C LEU A 127 7.28 -19.29 4.58
N VAL A 128 6.34 -18.48 5.09
CA VAL A 128 5.70 -18.73 6.39
C VAL A 128 4.93 -20.05 6.36
N ALA A 129 4.16 -20.30 5.30
CA ALA A 129 3.44 -21.53 5.05
C ALA A 129 3.62 -22.00 3.60
N GLU A 130 3.44 -23.29 3.36
CA GLU A 130 3.44 -23.84 2.00
C GLU A 130 2.22 -23.29 1.23
N PRO A 131 2.37 -22.92 -0.06
CA PRO A 131 1.24 -22.53 -0.88
C PRO A 131 0.24 -23.69 -0.94
N PRO A 132 -1.08 -23.42 -0.92
CA PRO A 132 -2.04 -24.47 -1.21
C PRO A 132 -1.67 -25.06 -2.58
N GLY A 133 -1.39 -26.36 -2.62
CA GLY A 133 -1.06 -27.08 -3.85
C GLY A 133 -2.10 -26.76 -4.93
N PRO A 134 -1.74 -26.83 -6.22
CA PRO A 134 -2.65 -26.48 -7.29
C PRO A 134 -3.93 -27.28 -7.12
N VAL A 135 -4.98 -26.60 -6.65
CA VAL A 135 -6.31 -27.19 -6.59
C VAL A 135 -6.64 -27.42 -8.05
N SER A 136 -6.65 -28.68 -8.49
CA SER A 136 -7.20 -29.07 -9.79
C SER A 136 -8.65 -28.62 -9.77
N ARG A 137 -8.90 -27.38 -10.18
CA ARG A 137 -10.24 -26.90 -10.46
C ARG A 137 -10.73 -27.82 -11.57
N PRO A 138 -11.85 -28.53 -11.42
CA PRO A 138 -12.48 -29.15 -12.57
C PRO A 138 -12.62 -28.03 -13.60
N ALA A 139 -12.08 -28.26 -14.80
CA ALA A 139 -12.12 -27.29 -15.88
C ALA A 139 -13.60 -27.08 -16.25
N THR A 140 -14.29 -26.19 -15.56
CA THR A 140 -15.51 -25.61 -16.08
C THR A 140 -15.05 -24.82 -17.30
N PRO A 141 -15.46 -25.21 -18.53
CA PRO A 141 -15.08 -24.46 -19.70
C PRO A 141 -15.66 -23.06 -19.54
N ILE A 142 -14.79 -22.08 -19.29
CA ILE A 142 -15.13 -20.68 -19.41
C ILE A 142 -15.41 -20.51 -20.90
N ARG A 143 -16.70 -20.52 -21.28
CA ARG A 143 -17.12 -20.21 -22.63
C ARG A 143 -16.74 -18.76 -22.88
N GLN A 144 -15.57 -18.54 -23.47
CA GLN A 144 -15.19 -17.23 -23.91
C GLN A 144 -16.20 -16.79 -24.98
N PRO A 145 -16.75 -15.57 -24.85
CA PRO A 145 -17.67 -15.08 -25.86
C PRO A 145 -16.95 -15.03 -27.21
N SER A 146 -17.60 -15.51 -28.26
CA SER A 146 -17.01 -15.46 -29.60
C SER A 146 -16.84 -14.00 -30.05
N GLY A 147 -15.93 -13.74 -31.01
CA GLY A 147 -15.74 -12.39 -31.56
C GLY A 147 -17.05 -11.74 -32.00
N ALA A 148 -17.96 -12.51 -32.61
CA ALA A 148 -19.28 -12.06 -33.01
C ALA A 148 -20.24 -11.72 -31.84
N GLN A 149 -20.00 -12.23 -30.63
CA GLN A 149 -20.73 -11.83 -29.42
C GLN A 149 -20.20 -10.51 -28.87
N LEU A 150 -18.88 -10.30 -28.94
CA LEU A 150 -18.25 -9.04 -28.54
C LEU A 150 -18.61 -7.91 -29.50
N GLU A 151 -18.57 -8.14 -30.81
CA GLU A 151 -18.96 -7.15 -31.83
C GLU A 151 -20.43 -6.71 -31.67
N ARG A 152 -21.34 -7.64 -31.39
CA ARG A 152 -22.74 -7.32 -31.10
C ARG A 152 -22.88 -6.45 -29.84
N ARG A 153 -22.13 -6.77 -28.79
CA ARG A 153 -22.15 -6.00 -27.54
C ARG A 153 -21.56 -4.61 -27.72
N ILE A 154 -20.51 -4.47 -28.55
CA ILE A 154 -19.93 -3.18 -28.90
C ILE A 154 -20.95 -2.33 -29.66
N ALA A 155 -21.60 -2.87 -30.69
CA ALA A 155 -22.61 -2.14 -31.47
C ALA A 155 -23.81 -1.68 -30.61
N GLU A 156 -24.26 -2.52 -29.67
CA GLU A 156 -25.32 -2.19 -28.72
C GLU A 156 -24.91 -1.02 -27.80
N LEU A 157 -23.69 -1.07 -27.24
CA LEU A 157 -23.15 0.00 -26.39
C LEU A 157 -22.92 1.30 -27.16
N GLU A 158 -22.51 1.23 -28.43
CA GLU A 158 -22.37 2.40 -29.30
C GLU A 158 -23.72 3.06 -29.59
N ALA A 159 -24.78 2.27 -29.79
CA ALA A 159 -26.14 2.77 -29.95
C ALA A 159 -26.68 3.43 -28.66
N GLU A 160 -26.43 2.82 -27.50
CA GLU A 160 -26.76 3.42 -26.20
C GLU A 160 -26.03 4.75 -25.98
N LEU A 161 -24.72 4.81 -26.29
CA LEU A 161 -23.94 6.05 -26.20
C LEU A 161 -24.45 7.13 -27.15
N ALA A 162 -24.86 6.76 -28.38
CA ALA A 162 -25.43 7.70 -29.33
C ALA A 162 -26.77 8.26 -28.82
N GLY A 163 -27.66 7.41 -28.29
CA GLY A 163 -28.94 7.83 -27.70
C GLY A 163 -28.76 8.73 -26.48
N LEU A 164 -27.80 8.41 -25.61
CA LEU A 164 -27.46 9.23 -24.44
C LEU A 164 -26.88 10.59 -24.84
N ARG A 165 -26.03 10.66 -25.87
CA ARG A 165 -25.47 11.91 -26.41
C ARG A 165 -26.53 12.81 -27.03
N VAL A 166 -27.52 12.24 -27.73
CA VAL A 166 -28.67 13.01 -28.22
C VAL A 166 -29.53 13.48 -27.05
N SER A 167 -29.75 12.64 -26.03
CA SER A 167 -30.51 13.01 -24.83
C SER A 167 -29.84 14.09 -23.99
N THR A 168 -28.50 14.18 -24.00
CA THR A 168 -27.77 15.26 -23.29
C THR A 168 -27.79 16.60 -24.01
N LEU A 169 -28.14 16.63 -25.30
CA LEU A 169 -28.30 17.86 -26.08
C LEU A 169 -29.72 18.46 -26.02
N VAL A 170 -30.67 17.78 -25.36
CA VAL A 170 -32.03 18.29 -25.07
C VAL A 170 -32.13 18.80 -23.62
N VAL A 171 -31.10 19.50 -23.15
CA VAL A 171 -31.26 20.45 -22.03
C VAL A 171 -31.52 21.81 -22.65
N ASP A 172 -32.80 22.19 -22.61
CA ASP A 172 -33.39 23.42 -23.11
C ASP A 172 -32.59 24.69 -22.69
N PRO A 173 -32.14 25.54 -23.63
CA PRO A 173 -31.51 26.83 -23.32
C PRO A 173 -32.48 27.90 -22.78
N SER A 174 -33.76 27.58 -22.57
CA SER A 174 -34.79 28.53 -22.11
C SER A 174 -35.03 28.46 -20.60
N ARG A 175 -34.00 28.69 -19.77
CA ARG A 175 -34.22 29.01 -18.35
C ARG A 175 -33.76 30.45 -18.07
N PRO A 176 -34.70 31.40 -17.84
CA PRO A 176 -34.34 32.78 -17.63
C PRO A 176 -33.58 32.96 -16.32
N SER A 177 -32.49 33.71 -16.42
CA SER A 177 -31.72 34.27 -15.31
C SER A 177 -32.61 35.23 -14.51
N ALA A 178 -33.00 34.83 -13.29
CA ALA A 178 -33.61 35.73 -12.33
C ALA A 178 -32.56 36.17 -11.31
N ARG A 179 -31.91 37.31 -11.61
CA ARG A 179 -31.31 38.17 -10.58
C ARG A 179 -32.44 38.83 -9.80
N SER A 180 -32.47 38.64 -8.49
CA SER A 180 -33.20 39.53 -7.58
C SER A 180 -32.18 40.31 -6.75
N ALA A 181 -32.11 41.61 -7.00
CA ALA A 181 -31.47 42.57 -6.12
C ALA A 181 -32.41 42.90 -4.94
N PRO A 182 -31.90 43.27 -3.76
CA PRO A 182 -32.71 43.90 -2.73
C PRO A 182 -32.59 45.43 -2.80
N ALA A 183 -33.73 46.13 -2.80
CA ALA A 183 -33.82 47.51 -2.36
C ALA A 183 -35.24 47.83 -1.89
N GLY A 184 -35.34 48.30 -0.64
CA GLY A 184 -36.47 49.12 -0.19
C GLY A 184 -37.05 48.77 1.18
N SER A 185 -36.50 49.32 2.26
CA SER A 185 -37.08 50.49 2.96
C SER A 185 -36.13 50.97 4.06
#